data_AF-A0A9E6JZ99-F1
#
_entry.id   AF-A0A9E6JZ99-F1
#
_cell.length_a   1.000
_cell.length_b   1.000
_cell.length_c   1.000
_cell.angle_alpha   90.00
_cell.angle_beta   90.00
_cell.angle_gamma   90.00
#
_symmetry.space_group_name_H-M   'P 1'
#
loop_
_entity.id
_entity.type
_entity.pdbx_description
1 polymer ?
#
loop_
_entity_poly.entity_id
_entity_poly.type
_entity_poly.pdbx_seq_one_letter_code
_entity_poly.pdbx_strand_id
1 'polypeptide(L)'
;MAFQGTKINPKRFDKSQLKFYAVLVPMALFMVLPVIYIVNQAFKPLDELFMFPPRFFVIKPTLKNFTDLFRTASTTGVPMSRYLFNSIIVTVVTV
;
A
#
# COMPACT_ATOMS: atom_id res chain seq x y z
N MET A 1 17.60 -21.12 -41.51
CA MET A 1 17.89 -20.86 -40.08
C MET A 1 16.63 -20.27 -39.48
N ALA A 2 15.89 -21.05 -38.68
CA ALA A 2 14.62 -20.58 -38.10
C ALA A 2 14.93 -19.68 -36.90
N PHE A 3 14.52 -18.42 -36.98
CA PHE A 3 14.53 -17.48 -35.85
C PHE A 3 13.56 -18.03 -34.80
N GLN A 4 14.11 -18.73 -33.80
CA GLN A 4 13.33 -19.23 -32.68
C GLN A 4 13.01 -18.04 -31.78
N GLY A 5 11.86 -17.39 -32.03
CA GLY A 5 11.39 -16.26 -31.24
C GLY A 5 11.45 -16.60 -29.76
N THR A 6 12.09 -15.73 -28.97
CA THR A 6 12.32 -15.88 -27.55
C THR A 6 11.02 -16.31 -26.86
N LYS A 7 10.92 -17.57 -26.42
CA LYS A 7 9.80 -18.04 -25.61
C LYS A 7 9.95 -17.45 -24.21
N ILE A 8 9.46 -16.23 -24.02
CA ILE A 8 9.59 -15.45 -22.78
C ILE A 8 8.83 -16.11 -21.61
N ASN A 9 7.90 -17.05 -21.87
CA ASN A 9 7.13 -17.72 -20.84
C ASN A 9 7.46 -19.23 -20.74
N PRO A 10 8.44 -19.65 -19.92
CA PRO A 10 8.74 -21.05 -19.71
C PRO A 10 7.59 -21.74 -18.93
N LYS A 11 7.23 -22.98 -19.30
CA LYS A 11 6.16 -23.75 -18.64
C LYS A 11 6.50 -24.15 -17.19
N ARG A 12 7.76 -24.00 -16.77
CA ARG A 12 8.30 -24.37 -15.45
C ARG A 12 9.39 -23.36 -15.07
N PHE A 13 9.80 -23.37 -13.79
CA PHE A 13 10.87 -22.51 -13.33
C PHE A 13 12.18 -22.84 -14.06
N ASP A 14 12.70 -21.87 -14.80
CA ASP A 14 13.95 -22.01 -15.56
C ASP A 14 15.00 -21.07 -15.00
N LYS A 15 16.27 -21.50 -14.99
CA LYS A 15 17.39 -20.71 -14.42
C LYS A 15 17.57 -19.36 -15.12
N SER A 16 17.11 -19.21 -16.37
CA SER A 16 17.08 -17.93 -17.08
C SER A 16 16.20 -16.87 -16.41
N GLN A 17 15.18 -17.26 -15.63
CA GLN A 17 14.30 -16.36 -14.89
C GLN A 17 14.98 -15.67 -13.71
N LEU A 18 16.08 -16.24 -13.20
CA LEU A 18 16.82 -15.68 -12.07
C LEU A 18 17.33 -14.26 -12.36
N LYS A 19 17.71 -13.97 -13.62
CA LYS A 19 18.12 -12.62 -14.05
C LYS A 19 16.98 -11.61 -13.95
N PHE A 20 15.77 -12.02 -14.31
CA PHE A 20 14.58 -11.18 -14.20
C PHE A 20 14.22 -10.94 -12.73
N TYR A 21 14.24 -11.99 -11.90
CA TYR A 21 13.99 -11.84 -10.46
C TYR A 21 15.05 -11.00 -9.75
N ALA A 22 16.31 -11.08 -10.17
CA ALA A 22 17.38 -10.25 -9.61
C ALA A 22 17.12 -8.74 -9.78
N VAL A 23 16.36 -8.34 -10.82
CA VAL A 23 15.96 -6.94 -11.04
C VAL A 23 14.59 -6.63 -10.45
N LEU A 24 13.62 -7.53 -10.63
CA LEU A 24 12.24 -7.33 -10.17
C LEU A 24 12.12 -7.31 -8.65
N VAL A 25 12.88 -8.14 -7.93
CA VAL A 25 12.80 -8.20 -6.46
C VAL A 25 13.24 -6.88 -5.80
N PRO A 26 14.41 -6.29 -6.12
CA PRO A 26 14.78 -4.98 -5.61
C PRO A 26 13.76 -3.89 -5.96
N MET A 27 13.23 -3.91 -7.19
CA MET A 27 12.22 -2.95 -7.63
C MET A 27 10.92 -3.09 -6.82
N ALA A 28 10.46 -4.32 -6.60
CA ALA A 28 9.29 -4.60 -5.76
C ALA A 28 9.51 -4.16 -4.32
N LEU A 29 10.68 -4.43 -3.74
CA LEU A 29 11.03 -3.97 -2.39
C LEU A 29 11.01 -2.45 -2.29
N PHE A 30 11.55 -1.74 -3.28
CA PHE A 30 11.50 -0.28 -3.35
C PHE A 30 10.06 0.24 -3.43
N MET A 31 9.20 -0.39 -4.24
CA MET A 31 7.78 -0.02 -4.35
C MET A 31 6.97 -0.29 -3.07
N VAL A 32 7.41 -1.21 -2.21
CA VAL A 32 6.76 -1.50 -0.92
C VAL A 32 7.11 -0.43 0.14
N LEU A 33 8.24 0.26 0.02
CA LEU A 33 8.64 1.32 0.96
C LEU A 33 7.55 2.40 1.18
N PRO A 34 6.92 3.01 0.15
CA PRO A 34 5.85 3.98 0.37
C PRO A 34 4.64 3.39 1.08
N VAL A 35 4.33 2.10 0.87
CA VAL A 35 3.23 1.43 1.58
C VAL A 35 3.56 1.31 3.07
N ILE A 36 4.78 0.87 3.40
CA ILE A 36 5.26 0.80 4.79
C ILE A 36 5.24 2.19 5.44
N TYR A 37 5.64 3.23 4.69
CA TYR A 37 5.62 4.61 5.16
C TYR A 37 4.20 5.06 5.52
N ILE A 38 3.21 4.84 4.65
CA ILE A 38 1.82 5.23 4.90
C ILE A 38 1.25 4.49 6.12
N VAL A 39 1.54 3.20 6.26
CA VAL A 39 1.10 2.41 7.41
C VAL A 39 1.70 2.97 8.70
N ASN A 40 3.01 3.25 8.73
CA ASN A 40 3.65 3.90 9.89
C ASN A 40 3.07 5.29 10.17
N GLN A 41 2.76 6.04 9.11
CA GLN A 41 2.21 7.39 9.20
C GLN A 41 0.84 7.41 9.87
N ALA A 42 0.02 6.37 9.67
CA ALA A 42 -1.31 6.25 10.29
C ALA A 42 -1.25 6.18 11.82
N PHE A 43 -0.16 5.65 12.39
CA PHE A 43 0.03 5.54 13.85
C PHE A 43 0.80 6.70 14.48
N LYS A 44 1.38 7.62 13.69
CA LYS A 44 2.15 8.76 14.24
C LYS A 44 1.23 9.80 14.88
N PRO A 45 1.50 10.22 16.12
CA PRO A 45 0.75 11.29 16.75
C PRO A 45 1.03 12.63 16.03
N LEU A 46 0.16 13.63 16.24
CA LEU A 46 0.22 14.90 15.53
C LEU A 46 1.56 15.64 15.71
N ASP A 47 2.18 15.54 16.89
CA ASP A 47 3.50 16.11 17.17
C ASP A 47 4.62 15.46 16.33
N GLU A 48 4.56 14.13 16.09
CA GLU A 48 5.50 13.43 15.20
C GLU A 48 5.23 13.68 13.71
N LEU A 49 4.00 14.04 13.35
CA LEU A 49 3.61 14.38 11.98
C LEU A 49 4.21 15.72 11.51
N PHE A 50 4.29 16.70 12.41
CA PHE A 50 4.78 18.05 12.11
C PHE A 50 6.24 18.28 12.53
N MET A 51 6.92 17.28 13.10
CA MET A 51 8.33 17.42 13.47
C MET A 51 9.25 17.38 12.25
N PHE A 52 10.29 18.20 12.25
CA PHE A 52 11.34 18.17 11.24
C PHE A 52 12.67 17.68 11.84
N PRO A 53 13.41 16.74 11.21
CA PRO A 53 13.10 16.08 9.94
C PRO A 53 12.03 14.97 10.08
N PRO A 54 11.23 14.72 9.02
CA PRO A 54 10.23 13.65 9.03
C PRO A 54 10.92 12.28 9.12
N ARG A 55 10.49 11.47 10.08
CA ARG A 55 11.04 10.14 10.33
C ARG A 55 10.30 9.10 9.51
N PHE A 56 10.96 8.05 9.04
CA PHE A 56 10.29 6.99 8.29
C PHE A 56 9.41 6.11 9.19
N PHE A 57 9.91 5.74 10.37
CA PHE A 57 9.21 4.92 11.36
C PHE A 57 8.58 5.78 12.47
N VAL A 58 7.46 5.30 13.02
CA VAL A 58 6.81 5.89 14.19
C VAL A 58 7.57 5.56 15.48
N ILE A 59 7.63 6.50 16.43
CA ILE A 59 8.33 6.28 17.70
C ILE A 59 7.32 5.99 18.81
N LYS A 60 6.25 6.77 18.86
CA LYS A 60 5.16 6.60 19.83
C LYS A 60 3.89 6.23 19.07
N PRO A 61 3.67 4.95 18.72
CA PRO A 61 2.47 4.55 17.99
C PRO A 61 1.22 4.86 18.80
N THR A 62 0.24 5.50 18.16
CA THR A 62 -1.04 5.85 18.76
C THR A 62 -2.20 5.45 17.84
N LEU A 63 -3.36 5.15 18.44
CA LEU A 63 -4.62 4.94 17.71
C LEU A 63 -5.46 6.23 17.61
N LYS A 64 -4.91 7.35 18.06
CA LYS A 64 -5.62 8.63 18.16
C LYS A 64 -6.10 9.12 16.79
N ASN A 65 -5.27 8.98 15.74
CA ASN A 65 -5.66 9.34 14.38
C ASN A 65 -6.91 8.59 13.91
N PHE A 66 -7.02 7.29 14.18
CA PHE A 66 -8.20 6.51 13.82
C PHE A 66 -9.43 6.98 14.58
N THR A 67 -9.32 7.18 15.89
CA THR A 67 -10.46 7.68 16.69
C THR A 67 -10.89 9.09 16.29
N ASP A 68 -9.93 9.95 15.95
CA ASP A 68 -10.21 11.32 15.51
C ASP A 68 -10.84 11.33 14.11
N LEU A 69 -10.41 10.42 13.21
CA LEU A 69 -11.05 10.21 11.91
C LEU A 69 -12.50 9.76 12.07
N PHE A 70 -12.79 8.77 12.92
CA PHE A 70 -14.16 8.30 13.16
C PHE A 70 -15.05 9.39 13.80
N ARG A 71 -14.51 10.17 14.74
CA ARG A 71 -15.22 11.31 15.33
C ARG A 71 -15.52 12.38 14.29
N THR A 72 -14.52 12.80 13.51
CA THR A 72 -14.69 13.81 12.45
C THR A 72 -15.67 13.33 11.37
N ALA A 73 -15.56 12.06 10.99
CA ALA A 73 -16.48 11.41 10.06
C ALA A 73 -17.93 11.36 10.56
N SER A 74 -18.15 11.33 11.88
CA SER A 74 -19.49 11.37 12.46
C SER A 74 -20.07 12.80 12.54
N THR A 75 -19.21 13.82 12.53
CA THR A 75 -19.61 15.23 12.52
C THR A 75 -19.90 15.77 11.11
N THR A 76 -19.38 15.11 10.06
CA THR A 76 -19.76 15.40 8.67
C THR A 76 -21.18 14.91 8.38
N GLY A 77 -21.94 15.62 7.56
CA GLY A 77 -23.37 15.36 7.30
C GLY A 77 -23.73 13.95 6.78
N VAL A 78 -22.74 13.14 6.40
CA VAL A 78 -22.88 11.72 6.09
C VAL A 78 -21.74 10.93 6.77
N PRO A 79 -22.04 9.87 7.56
CA PRO A 79 -21.01 9.04 8.19
C PRO A 79 -20.09 8.36 7.17
N MET A 80 -18.77 8.38 7.40
CA MET A 80 -17.80 7.69 6.53
C MET A 80 -18.06 6.18 6.35
N SER A 81 -18.66 5.53 7.35
CA SER A 81 -19.06 4.13 7.25
C SER A 81 -20.05 3.87 6.11
N ARG A 82 -20.93 4.82 5.78
CA ARG A 82 -21.86 4.71 4.65
C ARG A 82 -21.13 4.74 3.31
N TYR A 83 -20.12 5.61 3.17
CA TYR A 83 -19.29 5.65 1.97
C TYR A 83 -18.54 4.33 1.77
N LEU A 84 -17.91 3.82 2.83
CA LEU A 84 -17.21 2.54 2.78
C LEU A 84 -18.16 1.38 2.41
N PHE A 85 -19.33 1.33 3.04
CA PHE A 85 -20.34 0.31 2.77
C PHE A 85 -20.83 0.37 1.32
N ASN A 86 -21.15 1.56 0.82
CA ASN A 86 -21.59 1.75 -0.57
C ASN A 86 -20.49 1.36 -1.55
N SER A 87 -19.23 1.73 -1.30
CA SER A 87 -18.11 1.34 -2.16
C SER A 87 -17.92 -0.16 -2.23
N ILE A 88 -18.03 -0.87 -1.10
CA ILE A 88 -17.94 -2.33 -1.05
C ILE A 88 -19.09 -2.96 -1.84
N ILE A 89 -20.33 -2.54 -1.61
CA ILE A 89 -21.51 -3.07 -2.32
C ILE A 89 -21.36 -2.85 -3.82
N VAL A 90 -21.07 -1.63 -4.25
CA VAL A 90 -20.94 -1.31 -5.67
C VAL A 90 -19.85 -2.18 -6.28
N THR A 91 -18.67 -2.26 -5.66
CA THR A 91 -17.57 -3.08 -6.19
C THR A 91 -17.96 -4.56 -6.33
N VAL A 92 -18.63 -5.15 -5.34
CA VAL A 92 -19.05 -6.56 -5.35
C VAL A 92 -20.17 -6.84 -6.34
N VAL A 93 -21.07 -5.88 -6.56
CA VAL A 93 -22.21 -6.04 -7.49
C VAL A 93 -21.78 -5.77 -8.94
N THR A 94 -20.81 -4.87 -9.16
CA THR A 94 -20.39 -4.45 -10.51
C THR A 94 -19.27 -5.29 -11.12
N VAL A 95 -18.36 -5.82 -10.29
CA VAL A 95 -17.19 -6.62 -10.72
C VAL A 95 -17.51 -8.09 -10.55
#